data_AF-A0A422Q1E3-F1
#
_entry.id   AF-A0A422Q1E3-F1
#
_cell.length_a   1.000
_cell.length_b   1.000
_cell.length_c   1.000
_cell.angle_alpha   90.00
_cell.angle_beta   90.00
_cell.angle_gamma   90.00
#
_symmetry.space_group_name_H-M   'P 1'
#
loop_
_entity.id
_entity.type
_entity.pdbx_description
1 polymer ?
#
loop_
_entity_poly.entity_id
_entity_poly.type
_entity_poly.pdbx_seq_one_letter_code
_entity_poly.pdbx_strand_id
1 'polypeptide(L)'
;MGDAEVDFWTPTIEAFRPLQLDGPELTPKLLKRPPFRFIADIVTAINARFAAYDHIFTPDQLDVTKIDSKEKKIEYLTTLVKYVGSLLGGKIDVNVKRIVSGSEPEKTNVFLQRLALAVGYAQQDKARKAQAPAPATPEPSDPITTPKVSTPATGSPSRSEMPRRASNSVGNSLKKEALMREATEFFSKVNDYGHLKLDQEQSVKEVGQSIVDMYNELKQDTDTSEPSSLPLDALEVAIKRQLDVVQQVSVLQDENDTLLEKLEVLLSS
;
A
#
# COMPACT_ATOMS: atom_id res chain seq x y z
N MET A 1 -9.76 19.86 39.02
CA MET A 1 -9.07 19.46 37.78
C MET A 1 -9.88 18.31 37.21
N GLY A 2 -10.73 18.54 36.21
CA GLY A 2 -11.45 17.44 35.56
C GLY A 2 -10.45 16.60 34.78
N ASP A 3 -10.54 15.29 34.90
CA ASP A 3 -9.76 14.35 34.09
C ASP A 3 -9.96 14.72 32.61
N ALA A 4 -8.91 15.23 31.96
CA ALA A 4 -8.91 15.42 30.53
C ALA A 4 -8.85 14.03 29.90
N GLU A 5 -10.02 13.41 29.76
CA GLU A 5 -10.18 12.12 29.11
C GLU A 5 -9.71 12.30 27.66
N VAL A 6 -8.54 11.75 27.34
CA VAL A 6 -7.98 11.82 25.98
C VAL A 6 -8.97 11.13 25.05
N ASP A 7 -9.52 11.88 24.10
CA ASP A 7 -10.50 11.36 23.15
C ASP A 7 -9.81 10.53 22.06
N PHE A 8 -9.68 9.23 22.33
CA PHE A 8 -9.11 8.26 21.39
C PHE A 8 -10.18 7.46 20.62
N TRP A 9 -11.47 7.70 20.87
CA TRP A 9 -12.57 6.95 20.25
C TRP A 9 -13.23 7.71 19.09
N THR A 10 -13.26 9.04 19.11
CA THR A 10 -13.82 9.84 18.01
C THR A 10 -13.17 9.54 16.66
N PRO A 11 -11.82 9.51 16.52
CA PRO A 11 -11.19 9.17 15.24
C PRO A 11 -11.53 7.76 14.74
N THR A 12 -11.74 6.82 15.66
CA THR A 12 -12.19 5.47 15.33
C THR A 12 -13.61 5.51 14.73
N ILE A 13 -14.54 6.23 15.35
CA ILE A 13 -15.92 6.36 14.82
C ILE A 13 -15.91 6.98 13.42
N GLU A 14 -15.09 8.00 13.20
CA GLU A 14 -14.99 8.66 11.89
C GLU A 14 -14.41 7.74 10.81
N ALA A 15 -13.39 6.94 11.14
CA ALA A 15 -12.80 5.98 10.21
C ALA A 15 -13.79 4.90 9.76
N PHE A 16 -14.75 4.52 10.62
CA PHE A 16 -15.77 3.52 10.31
C PHE A 16 -17.05 4.10 9.68
N ARG A 17 -17.30 5.41 9.81
CA ARG A 17 -18.44 6.11 9.20
C ARG A 17 -18.62 5.81 7.69
N PRO A 18 -17.59 5.85 6.83
CA PRO A 18 -17.75 5.52 5.40
C PRO A 18 -18.04 4.04 5.13
N LEU A 19 -17.70 3.15 6.06
CA LEU A 19 -17.89 1.71 5.91
C LEU A 19 -19.34 1.26 6.12
N GLN A 20 -20.24 2.14 6.63
CA GLN A 20 -21.68 1.90 6.79
C GLN A 20 -22.01 0.43 7.14
N LEU A 21 -21.50 -0.04 8.28
CA LEU A 21 -21.70 -1.41 8.74
C LEU A 21 -23.08 -1.54 9.39
N ASP A 22 -23.80 -2.64 9.11
CA ASP A 22 -25.13 -2.92 9.70
C ASP A 22 -25.07 -3.30 11.19
N GLY A 23 -23.88 -3.43 11.77
CA GLY A 23 -23.68 -3.54 13.22
C GLY A 23 -22.19 -3.64 13.60
N PRO A 24 -21.86 -3.76 14.90
CA PRO A 24 -22.49 -3.12 16.07
C PRO A 24 -22.26 -1.59 16.11
N GLU A 25 -23.12 -0.84 16.81
CA GLU A 25 -22.94 0.62 16.95
C GLU A 25 -21.63 0.97 17.66
N LEU A 26 -20.79 1.75 16.99
CA LEU A 26 -19.51 2.25 17.50
C LEU A 26 -19.78 3.40 18.49
N THR A 27 -20.19 3.04 19.71
CA THR A 27 -20.41 4.01 20.79
C THR A 27 -19.14 4.23 21.61
N PRO A 28 -18.92 5.45 22.15
CA PRO A 28 -17.77 5.76 23.02
C PRO A 28 -17.64 4.80 24.21
N LYS A 29 -18.76 4.32 24.76
CA LYS A 29 -18.77 3.38 25.89
C LYS A 29 -18.10 2.05 25.56
N LEU A 30 -18.30 1.55 24.33
CA LEU A 30 -17.68 0.30 23.87
C LEU A 30 -16.21 0.53 23.50
N LEU A 31 -15.88 1.68 22.91
CA LEU A 31 -14.50 2.00 22.51
C LEU A 31 -13.56 2.33 23.68
N LYS A 32 -14.10 2.77 24.83
CA LYS A 32 -13.32 2.94 26.08
C LYS A 32 -12.82 1.63 26.66
N ARG A 33 -13.55 0.53 26.47
CA ARG A 33 -13.14 -0.81 26.91
C ARG A 33 -13.72 -1.87 25.97
N PRO A 34 -13.13 -2.05 24.78
CA PRO A 34 -13.70 -2.91 23.74
C PRO A 34 -13.69 -4.37 24.19
N PRO A 35 -14.86 -5.01 24.38
CA PRO A 35 -14.91 -6.44 24.67
C PRO A 35 -14.53 -7.23 23.42
N PHE A 36 -13.95 -8.43 23.59
CA PHE A 36 -13.58 -9.30 22.46
C PHE A 36 -14.74 -9.55 21.49
N ARG A 37 -15.95 -9.77 22.04
CA ARG A 37 -17.18 -9.98 21.26
C ARG A 37 -17.42 -8.84 20.27
N PHE A 38 -17.29 -7.59 20.74
CA PHE A 38 -17.47 -6.39 19.92
C PHE A 38 -16.46 -6.30 18.78
N ILE A 39 -15.18 -6.61 19.04
CA ILE A 39 -14.15 -6.63 17.98
C ILE A 39 -14.46 -7.71 16.94
N ALA A 40 -14.85 -8.91 17.39
CA ALA A 40 -15.22 -10.00 16.50
C ALA A 40 -16.47 -9.66 15.67
N ASP A 41 -17.49 -9.07 16.30
CA ASP A 41 -18.73 -8.65 15.62
C ASP A 41 -18.44 -7.58 14.55
N ILE A 42 -17.52 -6.63 14.79
CA ILE A 42 -17.06 -5.67 13.77
C ILE A 42 -16.41 -6.39 12.58
N VAL A 43 -15.52 -7.34 12.85
CA VAL A 43 -14.82 -8.09 11.80
C VAL A 43 -15.81 -8.92 10.99
N THR A 44 -16.79 -9.55 11.65
CA THR A 44 -17.88 -10.28 11.00
C THR A 44 -18.73 -9.34 10.14
N ALA A 45 -19.06 -8.14 10.61
CA ALA A 45 -19.82 -7.15 9.83
C ALA A 45 -19.05 -6.67 8.59
N ILE A 46 -17.75 -6.39 8.73
CA ILE A 46 -16.88 -6.05 7.59
C ILE A 46 -16.86 -7.22 6.60
N ASN A 47 -16.72 -8.44 7.09
CA ASN A 47 -16.65 -9.61 6.23
C ASN A 47 -17.99 -9.89 5.53
N ALA A 48 -19.13 -9.69 6.20
CA ALA A 48 -20.45 -9.83 5.59
C ALA A 48 -20.70 -8.81 4.47
N ARG A 49 -20.24 -7.56 4.63
CA ARG A 49 -20.42 -6.51 3.61
C ARG A 49 -19.42 -6.61 2.47
N PHE A 50 -18.15 -6.82 2.79
CA PHE A 50 -17.04 -6.66 1.85
C PHE A 50 -16.34 -7.96 1.47
N ALA A 51 -16.68 -9.08 2.13
CA ALA A 51 -16.05 -10.39 1.93
C ALA A 51 -14.52 -10.33 2.01
N ALA A 52 -13.98 -9.41 2.82
CA ALA A 52 -12.58 -9.03 2.82
C ALA A 52 -11.68 -10.08 3.51
N TYR A 53 -12.22 -10.83 4.48
CA TYR A 53 -11.43 -11.68 5.37
C TYR A 53 -11.73 -13.19 5.29
N ASP A 54 -12.63 -13.61 4.40
CA ASP A 54 -13.02 -15.02 4.20
C ASP A 54 -11.83 -15.97 4.01
N HIS A 55 -10.77 -15.52 3.37
CA HIS A 55 -9.62 -16.34 2.97
C HIS A 55 -8.55 -16.47 4.06
N ILE A 56 -8.72 -15.79 5.20
CA ILE A 56 -7.70 -15.68 6.25
C ILE A 56 -8.14 -16.44 7.50
N PHE A 57 -9.45 -16.46 7.76
CA PHE A 57 -10.02 -17.18 8.90
C PHE A 57 -10.47 -18.58 8.47
N THR A 58 -10.24 -19.55 9.35
CA THR A 58 -10.88 -20.86 9.20
C THR A 58 -12.39 -20.75 9.45
N PRO A 59 -13.22 -21.67 8.92
CA PRO A 59 -14.67 -21.65 9.15
C PRO A 59 -15.05 -21.71 10.64
N ASP A 60 -14.17 -22.24 11.49
CA ASP A 60 -14.35 -22.23 12.95
C ASP A 60 -14.00 -20.90 13.62
N GLN A 61 -13.18 -20.06 12.96
CA GLN A 61 -12.81 -18.72 13.41
C GLN A 61 -13.75 -17.63 12.89
N LEU A 62 -14.54 -17.93 11.85
CA LEU A 62 -15.61 -17.06 11.36
C LEU A 62 -16.81 -17.01 12.32
N ASP A 63 -17.01 -18.05 13.12
CA ASP A 63 -18.10 -18.14 14.09
C ASP A 63 -17.65 -17.70 15.49
N VAL A 64 -18.09 -16.53 15.91
CA VAL A 64 -17.76 -15.93 17.22
C VAL A 64 -18.18 -16.83 18.39
N THR A 65 -19.19 -17.70 18.21
CA THR A 65 -19.65 -18.62 19.27
C THR A 65 -18.67 -19.75 19.55
N LYS A 66 -17.84 -20.13 18.57
CA LYS A 66 -16.82 -21.17 18.69
C LYS A 66 -15.52 -20.68 19.33
N ILE A 67 -15.36 -19.36 19.50
CA ILE A 67 -14.18 -18.71 20.08
C ILE A 67 -14.40 -18.42 21.57
N ASP A 68 -14.56 -19.50 22.34
CA ASP A 68 -14.79 -19.47 23.78
C ASP A 68 -13.48 -19.43 24.59
N SER A 69 -12.50 -20.24 24.19
CA SER A 69 -11.20 -20.39 24.84
C SER A 69 -10.30 -19.15 24.67
N LYS A 70 -9.51 -18.86 25.70
CA LYS A 70 -8.54 -17.75 25.72
C LYS A 70 -7.48 -17.90 24.63
N GLU A 71 -7.03 -19.13 24.38
CA GLU A 71 -6.06 -19.45 23.34
C GLU A 71 -6.60 -19.11 21.96
N LYS A 72 -7.85 -19.51 21.66
CA LYS A 72 -8.50 -19.22 20.38
C LYS A 72 -8.68 -17.71 20.14
N LYS A 73 -9.01 -16.94 21.19
CA LYS A 73 -9.13 -15.47 21.11
C LYS A 73 -7.80 -14.82 20.73
N ILE A 74 -6.71 -15.32 21.33
CA ILE A 74 -5.36 -14.83 21.03
C ILE A 74 -4.95 -15.19 19.61
N GLU A 75 -5.22 -16.41 19.17
CA GLU A 75 -4.92 -16.85 17.80
C GLU A 75 -5.68 -16.00 16.77
N TYR A 76 -6.99 -15.83 16.95
CA TYR A 76 -7.85 -15.03 16.08
C TYR A 76 -7.32 -13.60 15.89
N LEU A 77 -7.05 -12.90 17.01
CA LEU A 77 -6.53 -11.54 16.97
C LEU A 77 -5.10 -11.47 16.42
N THR A 78 -4.27 -12.50 16.66
CA THR A 78 -2.90 -12.55 16.13
C THR A 78 -2.93 -12.66 14.61
N THR A 79 -3.78 -13.52 14.06
CA THR A 79 -3.97 -13.68 12.62
C THR A 79 -4.47 -12.37 12.00
N LEU A 80 -5.47 -11.74 12.62
CA LEU A 80 -6.01 -10.47 12.13
C LEU A 80 -4.96 -9.34 12.14
N VAL A 81 -4.23 -9.16 13.23
CA VAL A 81 -3.18 -8.13 13.35
C VAL A 81 -2.07 -8.35 12.32
N LYS A 82 -1.63 -9.60 12.13
CA LYS A 82 -0.62 -9.93 11.10
C LYS A 82 -1.10 -9.57 9.70
N TYR A 83 -2.35 -9.91 9.38
CA TYR A 83 -2.91 -9.62 8.06
C TYR A 83 -3.04 -8.11 7.80
N VAL A 84 -3.62 -7.37 8.74
CA VAL A 84 -3.75 -5.90 8.63
C VAL A 84 -2.37 -5.25 8.52
N GLY A 85 -1.37 -5.74 9.27
CA GLY A 85 0.01 -5.25 9.16
C GLY A 85 0.64 -5.53 7.79
N SER A 86 0.34 -6.68 7.18
CA SER A 86 0.79 -7.03 5.83
C SER A 86 0.15 -6.14 4.76
N LEU A 87 -1.13 -5.78 4.92
CA LEU A 87 -1.83 -4.92 3.96
C LEU A 87 -1.32 -3.47 3.99
N LEU A 88 -1.04 -2.95 5.19
CA LEU A 88 -0.61 -1.56 5.36
C LEU A 88 0.92 -1.40 5.24
N GLY A 89 1.67 -2.49 5.06
CA GLY A 89 3.14 -2.47 5.00
C GLY A 89 3.81 -1.98 6.30
N GLY A 90 3.11 -2.05 7.44
CA GLY A 90 3.54 -1.43 8.70
C GLY A 90 3.36 -2.33 9.92
N LYS A 91 4.31 -2.26 10.87
CA LYS A 91 4.16 -2.93 12.17
C LYS A 91 3.13 -2.18 13.03
N ILE A 92 2.10 -2.91 13.45
CA ILE A 92 1.07 -2.40 14.37
C ILE A 92 1.59 -2.59 15.81
N ASP A 93 1.76 -1.50 16.56
CA ASP A 93 2.18 -1.54 17.97
C ASP A 93 1.02 -1.95 18.89
N VAL A 94 0.62 -3.23 18.81
CA VAL A 94 -0.47 -3.78 19.62
C VAL A 94 -0.12 -5.16 20.13
N ASN A 95 -0.34 -5.37 21.43
CA ASN A 95 -0.17 -6.66 22.06
C ASN A 95 -1.52 -7.36 22.22
N VAL A 96 -1.71 -8.47 21.50
CA VAL A 96 -2.95 -9.26 21.51
C VAL A 96 -3.39 -9.68 22.91
N LYS A 97 -2.44 -10.04 23.78
CA LYS A 97 -2.74 -10.44 25.17
C LYS A 97 -3.37 -9.30 25.97
N ARG A 98 -2.98 -8.05 25.69
CA ARG A 98 -3.51 -6.84 26.34
C ARG A 98 -4.92 -6.53 25.85
N ILE A 99 -5.19 -6.69 24.55
CA ILE A 99 -6.54 -6.54 24.00
C ILE A 99 -7.51 -7.53 24.68
N VAL A 100 -7.12 -8.80 24.76
CA VAL A 100 -7.97 -9.84 25.38
C VAL A 100 -8.23 -9.57 26.86
N SER A 101 -7.28 -8.97 27.59
CA SER A 101 -7.48 -8.55 28.98
C SER A 101 -8.23 -7.22 29.14
N GLY A 102 -8.60 -6.55 28.03
CA GLY A 102 -9.21 -5.22 28.04
C GLY A 102 -8.27 -4.13 28.58
N SER A 103 -6.97 -4.32 28.40
CA SER A 103 -5.91 -3.37 28.75
C SER A 103 -5.44 -2.64 27.49
N GLU A 104 -4.99 -1.39 27.64
CA GLU A 104 -4.52 -0.55 26.51
C GLU A 104 -5.62 -0.26 25.46
N PRO A 105 -6.77 0.34 25.86
CA PRO A 105 -7.85 0.69 24.92
C PRO A 105 -7.38 1.68 23.85
N GLU A 106 -6.45 2.58 24.16
CA GLU A 106 -5.85 3.52 23.21
C GLU A 106 -5.21 2.80 22.01
N LYS A 107 -4.32 1.84 22.28
CA LYS A 107 -3.66 1.05 21.24
C LYS A 107 -4.65 0.19 20.45
N THR A 108 -5.68 -0.32 21.13
CA THR A 108 -6.76 -1.08 20.47
C THR A 108 -7.55 -0.19 19.50
N ASN A 109 -7.84 1.06 19.86
CA ASN A 109 -8.50 2.03 18.99
C ASN A 109 -7.64 2.37 17.77
N VAL A 110 -6.34 2.58 17.94
CA VAL A 110 -5.41 2.76 16.81
C VAL A 110 -5.45 1.56 15.86
N PHE A 111 -5.50 0.33 16.39
CA PHE A 111 -5.67 -0.86 15.57
C PHE A 111 -7.02 -0.91 14.86
N LEU A 112 -8.12 -0.54 15.51
CA LEU A 112 -9.44 -0.45 14.87
C LEU A 112 -9.45 0.58 13.73
N GLN A 113 -8.80 1.74 13.90
CA GLN A 113 -8.63 2.72 12.82
C GLN A 113 -7.84 2.14 11.64
N ARG A 114 -6.74 1.44 11.92
CA ARG A 114 -5.94 0.73 10.90
C ARG A 114 -6.76 -0.34 10.19
N LEU A 115 -7.60 -1.08 10.93
CA LEU A 115 -8.50 -2.10 10.40
C LEU A 115 -9.50 -1.48 9.41
N ALA A 116 -10.12 -0.36 9.76
CA ALA A 116 -11.05 0.35 8.87
C ALA A 116 -10.39 0.78 7.55
N LEU A 117 -9.18 1.33 7.63
CA LEU A 117 -8.39 1.70 6.43
C LEU A 117 -7.98 0.46 5.62
N ALA A 118 -7.65 -0.65 6.30
CA ALA A 118 -7.24 -1.89 5.67
C ALA A 118 -8.36 -2.55 4.85
N VAL A 119 -9.64 -2.27 5.13
CA VAL A 119 -10.75 -2.86 4.37
C VAL A 119 -10.63 -2.54 2.88
N GLY A 120 -10.33 -1.29 2.52
CA GLY A 120 -10.15 -0.91 1.11
C GLY A 120 -9.00 -1.66 0.44
N TYR A 121 -7.86 -1.79 1.12
CA TYR A 121 -6.71 -2.56 0.63
C TYR A 121 -6.97 -4.07 0.59
N ALA A 122 -7.75 -4.61 1.54
CA ALA A 122 -8.12 -6.02 1.59
C ALA A 122 -8.99 -6.42 0.39
N GLN A 123 -9.92 -5.55 -0.03
CA GLN A 123 -10.71 -5.76 -1.23
C GLN A 123 -9.84 -5.78 -2.50
N GLN A 124 -8.87 -4.86 -2.59
CA GLN A 124 -7.90 -4.84 -3.69
C GLN A 124 -6.99 -6.07 -3.69
N ASP A 125 -6.50 -6.52 -2.53
CA ASP A 125 -5.68 -7.73 -2.40
C ASP A 125 -6.46 -8.99 -2.81
N LYS A 126 -7.73 -9.09 -2.42
CA LYS A 126 -8.61 -10.18 -2.86
C LYS A 126 -8.84 -10.15 -4.37
N ALA A 127 -9.11 -8.98 -4.95
CA ALA A 127 -9.26 -8.82 -6.40
C ALA A 127 -7.97 -9.22 -7.14
N ARG A 128 -6.80 -8.81 -6.62
CA ARG A 128 -5.49 -9.18 -7.16
C ARG A 128 -5.25 -10.70 -7.08
N LYS A 129 -5.59 -11.34 -5.95
CA LYS A 129 -5.47 -12.80 -5.76
C LYS A 129 -6.46 -13.59 -6.60
N ALA A 130 -7.65 -13.05 -6.87
CA ALA A 130 -8.64 -13.69 -7.74
C ALA A 130 -8.27 -13.59 -9.22
N GLN A 131 -7.49 -12.57 -9.61
CA GLN A 131 -6.97 -12.39 -10.98
C GLN A 131 -5.57 -12.99 -11.20
N ALA A 132 -4.85 -13.34 -10.13
CA ALA A 132 -3.59 -14.06 -10.25
C ALA A 132 -3.85 -15.55 -10.58
N PRO A 133 -3.26 -16.09 -11.67
CA PRO A 133 -3.24 -17.54 -11.87
C PRO A 133 -2.46 -18.18 -10.70
N ALA A 134 -3.01 -19.27 -10.16
CA ALA A 134 -2.51 -19.94 -8.96
C ALA A 134 -0.98 -20.13 -8.98
N PRO A 135 -0.24 -19.69 -7.95
CA PRO A 135 1.17 -20.05 -7.83
C PRO A 135 1.26 -21.52 -7.43
N ALA A 136 2.01 -22.27 -8.24
CA ALA A 136 2.36 -23.65 -7.98
C ALA A 136 3.01 -23.80 -6.59
N THR A 137 2.56 -24.82 -5.89
CA THR A 137 3.03 -25.34 -4.61
C THR A 137 4.56 -25.42 -4.54
N PRO A 138 5.23 -24.82 -3.53
CA PRO A 138 6.62 -25.14 -3.23
C PRO A 138 6.66 -26.40 -2.36
N GLU A 139 7.20 -27.49 -2.90
CA GLU A 139 7.60 -28.67 -2.13
C GLU A 139 8.85 -28.40 -1.27
N PRO A 140 9.02 -29.14 -0.15
CA PRO A 140 9.86 -28.75 0.97
C PRO A 140 11.32 -29.21 0.83
N SER A 141 12.25 -28.29 1.14
CA SER A 141 13.67 -28.60 1.31
C SER A 141 13.96 -28.86 2.79
N ASP A 142 14.41 -30.06 3.11
CA ASP A 142 14.97 -30.44 4.42
C ASP A 142 16.41 -30.99 4.22
N PRO A 143 17.25 -31.11 5.28
CA PRO A 143 18.48 -30.31 5.46
C PRO A 143 19.76 -31.17 5.51
N ILE A 144 20.84 -30.68 6.17
CA ILE A 144 22.12 -31.35 6.57
C ILE A 144 23.30 -30.95 5.63
N THR A 145 24.47 -30.41 6.01
CA THR A 145 25.29 -30.37 7.25
C THR A 145 26.34 -29.24 7.15
N THR A 146 26.76 -28.67 8.28
CA THR A 146 28.07 -27.99 8.48
C THR A 146 29.17 -29.04 8.75
N PRO A 147 30.46 -28.76 9.12
CA PRO A 147 31.27 -27.53 9.16
C PRO A 147 32.75 -27.68 8.64
N LYS A 148 33.53 -26.57 8.65
CA LYS A 148 34.86 -26.42 9.33
C LYS A 148 36.05 -25.83 8.51
N VAL A 149 36.36 -24.56 8.83
CA VAL A 149 37.65 -23.91 9.20
C VAL A 149 38.88 -24.00 8.25
N SER A 150 39.40 -22.84 7.80
CA SER A 150 40.72 -22.27 8.16
C SER A 150 41.10 -21.07 7.27
N THR A 151 41.42 -19.93 7.88
CA THR A 151 42.22 -18.79 7.36
C THR A 151 43.73 -19.06 7.59
N PRO A 152 44.73 -18.20 7.21
CA PRO A 152 44.75 -16.97 6.38
C PRO A 152 45.95 -16.82 5.39
N ALA A 153 45.92 -15.73 4.61
CA ALA A 153 47.04 -14.84 4.22
C ALA A 153 47.80 -15.00 2.87
N THR A 154 47.84 -13.85 2.17
CA THR A 154 48.95 -13.26 1.36
C THR A 154 48.94 -13.42 -0.17
N GLY A 155 48.91 -12.27 -0.86
CA GLY A 155 49.72 -12.02 -2.07
C GLY A 155 49.05 -12.15 -3.46
N SER A 156 48.72 -11.00 -4.08
CA SER A 156 48.51 -10.83 -5.54
C SER A 156 49.82 -10.98 -6.33
N PRO A 157 49.85 -10.89 -7.68
CA PRO A 157 48.85 -11.26 -8.71
C PRO A 157 49.49 -12.11 -9.85
N SER A 158 48.73 -12.86 -10.65
CA SER A 158 49.12 -13.11 -12.05
C SER A 158 47.98 -13.61 -12.94
N ARG A 159 48.12 -13.19 -14.19
CA ARG A 159 47.22 -13.20 -15.33
C ARG A 159 47.10 -14.61 -15.92
N SER A 160 45.89 -15.08 -16.20
CA SER A 160 45.66 -16.21 -17.09
C SER A 160 44.34 -15.99 -17.82
N GLU A 161 44.46 -15.59 -19.09
CA GLU A 161 43.38 -15.55 -20.06
C GLU A 161 43.00 -16.98 -20.50
N MET A 162 41.70 -17.30 -20.45
CA MET A 162 40.91 -18.07 -21.44
C MET A 162 39.57 -18.50 -20.81
N PRO A 163 38.48 -18.77 -21.56
CA PRO A 163 38.07 -18.28 -22.88
C PRO A 163 36.73 -17.51 -22.81
N ARG A 164 36.50 -16.64 -23.80
CA ARG A 164 35.26 -15.85 -23.95
C ARG A 164 34.05 -16.76 -24.15
N ARG A 165 33.12 -16.77 -23.18
CA ARG A 165 31.72 -17.18 -23.41
C ARG A 165 30.98 -16.02 -24.07
N ALA A 166 31.28 -15.77 -25.34
CA ALA A 166 30.56 -14.84 -26.18
C ALA A 166 29.32 -15.53 -26.73
N SER A 167 28.15 -15.32 -26.12
CA SER A 167 26.89 -15.56 -26.84
C SER A 167 25.72 -14.66 -26.45
N ASN A 168 25.75 -13.96 -25.30
CA ASN A 168 24.60 -13.09 -24.92
C ASN A 168 24.94 -11.62 -24.67
N SER A 169 26.23 -11.23 -24.61
CA SER A 169 26.63 -9.84 -24.32
C SER A 169 26.23 -8.84 -25.42
N VAL A 170 26.35 -9.24 -26.69
CA VAL A 170 25.98 -8.36 -27.82
C VAL A 170 24.46 -8.18 -27.91
N GLY A 171 23.70 -9.25 -27.67
CA GLY A 171 22.24 -9.20 -27.64
C GLY A 171 21.70 -8.33 -26.50
N ASN A 172 22.28 -8.43 -25.30
CA ASN A 172 21.91 -7.56 -24.18
C ASN A 172 22.33 -6.10 -24.42
N SER A 173 23.47 -5.86 -25.09
CA SER A 173 23.89 -4.49 -25.45
C SER A 173 22.94 -3.82 -26.44
N LEU A 174 22.51 -4.55 -27.48
CA LEU A 174 21.55 -4.03 -28.47
C LEU A 174 20.16 -3.80 -27.86
N LYS A 175 19.69 -4.71 -26.98
CA LYS A 175 18.43 -4.52 -26.23
C LYS A 175 18.51 -3.31 -25.30
N LYS A 176 19.65 -3.11 -24.63
CA LYS A 176 19.91 -1.95 -23.78
C LYS A 176 19.90 -0.65 -24.58
N GLU A 177 20.55 -0.59 -25.75
CA GLU A 177 20.52 0.59 -26.62
C GLU A 177 19.12 0.91 -27.14
N ALA A 178 18.34 -0.10 -27.51
CA ALA A 178 16.95 0.11 -27.95
C ALA A 178 16.07 0.63 -26.81
N LEU A 179 16.23 0.07 -25.60
CA LEU A 179 15.48 0.50 -24.43
C LEU A 179 15.88 1.91 -23.97
N MET A 180 17.16 2.27 -24.08
CA MET A 180 17.62 3.63 -23.81
C MET A 180 17.01 4.65 -24.78
N ARG A 181 16.83 4.28 -26.06
CA ARG A 181 16.12 5.15 -27.01
C ARG A 181 14.64 5.28 -26.66
N GLU A 182 13.97 4.16 -26.37
CA GLU A 182 12.56 4.16 -25.95
C GLU A 182 12.35 5.03 -24.70
N ALA A 183 13.25 4.93 -23.71
CA ALA A 183 13.22 5.77 -22.52
C ALA A 183 13.47 7.26 -22.82
N THR A 184 14.35 7.58 -23.78
CA THR A 184 14.61 8.97 -24.20
C THR A 184 13.41 9.57 -24.95
N GLU A 185 12.77 8.77 -25.80
CA GLU A 185 11.56 9.17 -26.52
C GLU A 185 10.39 9.40 -25.55
N PHE A 186 10.21 8.51 -24.58
CA PHE A 186 9.23 8.69 -23.51
C PHE A 186 9.51 9.95 -22.68
N PHE A 187 10.77 10.17 -22.30
CA PHE A 187 11.16 11.37 -21.56
C PHE A 187 10.85 12.66 -22.33
N SER A 188 11.15 12.71 -23.64
CA SER A 188 10.79 13.84 -24.50
C SER A 188 9.27 14.05 -24.54
N LYS A 189 8.50 12.96 -24.65
CA LYS A 189 7.03 13.02 -24.70
C LYS A 189 6.44 13.55 -23.37
N VAL A 190 7.01 13.18 -22.23
CA VAL A 190 6.61 13.69 -20.91
C VAL A 190 6.97 15.16 -20.74
N ASN A 191 8.15 15.58 -21.21
CA ASN A 191 8.61 16.97 -21.16
C ASN A 191 7.70 17.91 -21.96
N ASP A 192 7.13 17.44 -23.07
CA ASP A 192 6.16 18.19 -23.87
C ASP A 192 4.75 18.25 -23.21
N TYR A 193 4.45 17.35 -22.26
CA TYR A 193 3.11 17.14 -21.74
C TYR A 193 2.72 18.00 -20.53
N GLY A 194 3.58 18.88 -20.05
CA GLY A 194 3.23 19.72 -18.91
C GLY A 194 4.21 20.86 -18.68
N HIS A 195 3.78 21.84 -17.88
CA HIS A 195 4.63 22.91 -17.37
C HIS A 195 5.83 22.43 -16.50
N LEU A 196 6.07 21.12 -16.44
CA LEU A 196 7.22 20.48 -15.81
C LEU A 196 8.40 20.54 -16.77
N LYS A 197 9.18 21.61 -16.65
CA LYS A 197 10.46 21.73 -17.36
C LYS A 197 11.48 20.77 -16.73
N LEU A 198 11.47 19.52 -17.16
CA LEU A 198 12.36 18.47 -16.63
C LEU A 198 13.84 18.73 -16.99
N ASP A 199 14.09 19.44 -18.10
CA ASP A 199 15.43 19.83 -18.54
C ASP A 199 15.99 21.09 -17.83
N GLN A 200 15.17 21.77 -17.03
CA GLN A 200 15.61 22.98 -16.33
C GLN A 200 16.20 22.59 -14.97
N GLU A 201 17.48 22.92 -14.73
CA GLU A 201 18.06 22.85 -13.38
C GLU A 201 17.31 23.84 -12.47
N GLN A 202 16.30 23.37 -11.76
CA GLN A 202 15.56 24.17 -10.80
C GLN A 202 16.34 24.19 -9.48
N SER A 203 16.62 25.39 -8.97
CA SER A 203 17.25 25.55 -7.66
C SER A 203 16.35 24.93 -6.59
N VAL A 204 16.92 24.06 -5.74
CA VAL A 204 16.19 23.38 -4.64
C VAL A 204 15.43 24.38 -3.76
N LYS A 205 15.97 25.60 -3.63
CA LYS A 205 15.36 26.69 -2.86
C LYS A 205 14.09 27.24 -3.53
N GLU A 206 14.07 27.34 -4.86
CA GLU A 206 12.92 27.83 -5.64
C GLU A 206 11.82 26.78 -5.70
N VAL A 207 12.18 25.50 -5.87
CA VAL A 207 11.24 24.37 -5.81
C VAL A 207 10.61 24.28 -4.42
N GLY A 208 11.42 24.39 -3.36
CA GLY A 208 10.93 24.40 -1.98
C GLY A 208 9.96 25.56 -1.71
N GLN A 209 10.26 26.76 -2.22
CA GLN A 209 9.36 27.90 -2.08
C GLN A 209 8.04 27.70 -2.84
N SER A 210 8.11 27.20 -4.08
CA SER A 210 6.94 26.87 -4.90
C SER A 210 6.03 25.83 -4.24
N ILE A 211 6.59 24.79 -3.61
CA ILE A 211 5.82 23.78 -2.86
C ILE A 211 5.10 24.41 -1.66
N VAL A 212 5.78 25.30 -0.92
CA VAL A 212 5.20 25.99 0.22
C VAL A 212 4.08 26.94 -0.23
N ASP A 213 4.29 27.66 -1.32
CA ASP A 213 3.31 28.59 -1.88
C ASP A 213 2.06 27.82 -2.37
N MET A 214 2.25 26.71 -3.09
CA MET A 214 1.17 25.83 -3.53
C MET A 214 0.38 25.23 -2.35
N TYR A 215 1.08 24.80 -1.30
CA TYR A 215 0.43 24.27 -0.09
C TYR A 215 -0.40 25.35 0.64
N ASN A 216 0.07 26.60 0.64
CA ASN A 216 -0.65 27.73 1.21
C ASN A 216 -1.86 28.13 0.37
N GLU A 217 -1.76 28.04 -0.96
CA GLU A 217 -2.86 28.28 -1.91
C GLU A 217 -3.95 27.21 -1.76
N LEU A 218 -3.56 25.93 -1.67
CA LEU A 218 -4.49 24.81 -1.43
C LEU A 218 -5.25 24.93 -0.09
N LYS A 219 -4.67 25.63 0.89
CA LYS A 219 -5.32 25.93 2.17
C LYS A 219 -6.33 27.08 2.08
N GLN A 220 -6.18 27.97 1.10
CA GLN A 220 -7.06 29.13 0.94
C GLN A 220 -8.32 28.80 0.12
N ASP A 221 -8.28 27.82 -0.78
CA ASP A 221 -9.41 27.43 -1.66
C ASP A 221 -10.54 26.61 -0.98
N THR A 222 -10.75 26.75 0.33
CA THR A 222 -11.92 26.13 0.99
C THR A 222 -13.18 27.01 1.02
N ASP A 223 -13.10 28.26 0.56
CA ASP A 223 -14.25 29.16 0.55
C ASP A 223 -14.68 29.55 -0.87
N THR A 224 -15.85 29.02 -1.25
CA THR A 224 -16.78 29.58 -2.25
C THR A 224 -16.37 29.44 -3.73
N SER A 225 -16.61 28.26 -4.30
CA SER A 225 -16.77 28.14 -5.76
C SER A 225 -18.01 28.92 -6.20
N GLU A 226 -17.81 30.14 -6.72
CA GLU A 226 -18.83 30.79 -7.52
C GLU A 226 -19.04 29.98 -8.82
N PRO A 227 -20.28 29.80 -9.29
CA PRO A 227 -20.55 29.12 -10.55
C PRO A 227 -19.92 29.93 -11.69
N SER A 228 -19.04 29.29 -12.47
CA SER A 228 -18.37 29.96 -13.58
C SER A 228 -19.40 30.57 -14.53
N SER A 229 -19.29 31.87 -14.82
CA SER A 229 -20.12 32.59 -15.80
C SER A 229 -19.77 32.27 -17.26
N LEU A 230 -19.01 31.20 -17.50
CA LEU A 230 -18.59 30.76 -18.82
C LEU A 230 -19.81 30.25 -19.61
N PRO A 231 -19.96 30.64 -20.89
CA PRO A 231 -21.01 30.09 -21.74
C PRO A 231 -20.87 28.56 -21.80
N LEU A 232 -22.00 27.85 -21.81
CA LEU A 232 -22.05 26.38 -21.71
C LEU A 232 -21.15 25.68 -22.74
N ASP A 233 -21.02 26.24 -23.94
CA ASP A 233 -20.15 25.73 -24.99
C ASP A 233 -18.65 25.83 -24.63
N ALA A 234 -18.25 26.91 -23.95
CA ALA A 234 -16.87 27.07 -23.50
C ALA A 234 -16.55 26.12 -22.33
N LEU A 235 -17.53 25.87 -21.46
CA LEU A 235 -17.40 24.88 -20.39
C LEU A 235 -17.32 23.46 -20.96
N GLU A 236 -18.14 23.11 -21.95
CA GLU A 236 -18.09 21.81 -22.61
C GLU A 236 -16.74 21.58 -23.31
N VAL A 237 -16.22 22.59 -24.03
CA VAL A 237 -14.90 22.52 -24.66
C VAL A 237 -13.79 22.41 -23.62
N ALA A 238 -13.89 23.14 -22.50
CA ALA A 238 -12.92 23.03 -21.42
C ALA A 238 -12.93 21.63 -20.78
N ILE A 239 -14.12 21.08 -20.49
CA ILE A 239 -14.27 19.74 -19.92
C ILE A 239 -13.73 18.68 -20.87
N LYS A 240 -14.05 18.76 -22.18
CA LYS A 240 -13.50 17.84 -23.19
C LYS A 240 -11.97 17.89 -23.24
N ARG A 241 -11.40 19.10 -23.24
CA ARG A 241 -9.95 19.28 -23.19
C ARG A 241 -9.34 18.66 -21.93
N GLN A 242 -9.96 18.86 -20.76
CA GLN A 242 -9.49 18.25 -19.52
C GLN A 242 -9.58 16.72 -19.56
N LEU A 243 -10.66 16.17 -20.13
CA LEU A 243 -10.82 14.73 -20.30
C LEU A 243 -9.74 14.14 -21.22
N ASP A 244 -9.46 14.80 -22.35
CA ASP A 244 -8.39 14.41 -23.28
C ASP A 244 -7.02 14.43 -22.58
N VAL A 245 -6.78 15.42 -21.72
CA VAL A 245 -5.54 15.51 -20.92
C VAL A 245 -5.42 14.33 -19.96
N VAL A 246 -6.48 14.02 -19.21
CA VAL A 246 -6.50 12.88 -18.27
C VAL A 246 -6.28 11.57 -19.01
N GLN A 247 -6.90 11.40 -20.18
CA GLN A 247 -6.72 10.18 -20.99
C GLN A 247 -5.29 10.02 -21.48
N GLN A 248 -4.65 11.11 -21.91
CA GLN A 248 -3.25 11.10 -22.35
C GLN A 248 -2.28 10.85 -21.19
N VAL A 249 -2.55 11.38 -19.99
CA VAL A 249 -1.78 11.03 -18.77
C VAL A 249 -1.91 9.54 -18.45
N SER A 250 -3.10 8.95 -18.57
CA SER A 250 -3.30 7.51 -18.38
C SER A 250 -2.44 6.69 -19.35
N VAL A 251 -2.38 7.08 -20.63
CA VAL A 251 -1.54 6.40 -21.63
C VAL A 251 -0.05 6.53 -21.30
N LEU A 252 0.40 7.70 -20.85
CA LEU A 252 1.79 7.89 -20.41
C LEU A 252 2.13 7.03 -19.19
N GLN A 253 1.18 6.82 -18.28
CA GLN A 253 1.36 5.93 -17.14
C GLN A 253 1.54 4.48 -17.58
N ASP A 254 0.72 4.00 -18.52
CA ASP A 254 0.84 2.64 -19.08
C ASP A 254 2.18 2.43 -19.82
N GLU A 255 2.64 3.45 -20.58
CA GLU A 255 3.95 3.46 -21.24
C GLU A 255 5.10 3.40 -20.22
N ASN A 256 4.99 4.15 -19.12
CA ASN A 256 5.97 4.14 -18.04
C ASN A 256 6.08 2.77 -17.36
N ASP A 257 4.94 2.15 -17.04
CA ASP A 257 4.89 0.84 -16.40
C ASP A 257 5.52 -0.24 -17.30
N THR A 258 5.25 -0.17 -18.61
CA THR A 258 5.87 -1.06 -19.61
C THR A 258 7.38 -0.87 -19.68
N LEU A 259 7.87 0.38 -19.62
CA LEU A 259 9.30 0.68 -19.61
C LEU A 259 9.99 0.16 -18.33
N LEU A 260 9.34 0.31 -17.18
CA LEU A 260 9.84 -0.21 -15.90
C LEU A 260 9.98 -1.74 -15.94
N GLU A 261 8.98 -2.46 -16.44
CA GLU A 261 9.04 -3.92 -16.60
C GLU A 261 10.21 -4.34 -17.51
N LYS A 262 10.41 -3.66 -18.63
CA LYS A 262 11.54 -3.91 -19.54
C LYS A 262 12.90 -3.66 -18.87
N LEU A 263 13.00 -2.62 -18.02
CA LEU A 263 14.21 -2.31 -17.25
C LEU A 263 14.48 -3.36 -16.17
N GLU A 264 13.46 -3.81 -15.45
CA GLU A 264 13.57 -4.87 -14.43
C GLU A 264 14.05 -6.20 -15.03
N VAL A 265 13.53 -6.57 -16.20
CA VAL A 265 13.94 -7.78 -16.92
C VAL A 265 15.41 -7.72 -17.37
N LEU A 266 15.90 -6.54 -17.77
CA LEU A 266 17.30 -6.34 -18.13
C LEU A 266 18.24 -6.33 -16.91
N LEU A 267 17.80 -5.83 -15.75
CA LEU A 267 18.59 -5.89 -14.52
C LEU A 267 18.67 -7.31 -13.95
N SER A 268 17.67 -8.15 -14.24
CA SER A 268 17.58 -9.53 -13.78
C SER A 268 18.22 -10.55 -14.74
N SER A 269 18.61 -10.15 -15.96
CA SER A 269 19.25 -10.98 -17.01
C SER A 269 20.78 -10.88 -17.01
#